data_AF-A0A9X3L5D4-F1
#
_entry.id   AF-A0A9X3L5D4-F1
#
_cell.length_a   1.000
_cell.length_b   1.000
_cell.length_c   1.000
_cell.angle_alpha   90.00
_cell.angle_beta   90.00
_cell.angle_gamma   90.00
#
_symmetry.space_group_name_H-M   'P 1'
#
loop_
_entity.id
_entity.type
_entity.pdbx_description
1 polymer ?
#
loop_
_entity_poly.entity_id
_entity_poly.type
_entity_poly.pdbx_seq_one_letter_code
_entity_poly.pdbx_strand_id
1 'polypeptide(L)'
;ATGVAAQAAGAMGNASAASALSAASGLTAAGGGGVGAAIGPVMTQAMGALGDRGAALGSAVNTLLSMPDVNQGNLPAVAGAILGTPGLTDSAVPTVVGAILQSPSISSVTLPKVAETIMNIPAVANSPYPGLAKRVMEAAGISLPGTAARPAGQDAGATPDPAPTSATPSAYRARNGAKLQYVNLTEPSERWNDGQALNSLDRQTNKPKIHVKFNKAGQHRFTVKVSPRPGNAVYSAREQSRQPLYREPTQRTYSYVTDADGTKTVDDIALPAAGLNTYLFEVINDKNQIISTEVVETVRRLYLQEIMLPGPEALPRPHGFQPTATEYARHGVDVLQLPPVSTPGDANSDVFTEDGEARLRQLAGSVYPRSQGPSHAPYTIVVCHVDRLASMLPVQPIYVQASAGPGAPDKEVQFVSADGNVSFLWHNIEPNVDWFLECLFEYTDPAAGVRRVPVARDRLTPLPYDPAEPKACHAVNIRLAGLLPIPATGRLILRVRLMESAAAGAAFYDTNLLCVAALSPFEPVTMNYQQETLVHEIGHLIGMVPSGPEWAQAHPDEADMDSSKLDKGPFFYSQFGNHCHFGLPASQADPSHTGACVMFGGDCQSIRYCVHCAKAVRKVDMSNGWPSF
;
A
#
# COMPACT_ATOMS: atom_id res chain seq x y z
N ALA A 1 29.44 -24.11 12.41
CA ALA A 1 28.99 -24.96 11.29
C ALA A 1 27.71 -24.44 10.60
N THR A 2 27.23 -23.22 10.91
CA THR A 2 25.96 -22.66 10.43
C THR A 2 26.07 -21.77 9.17
N GLY A 3 27.28 -21.52 8.66
CA GLY A 3 27.52 -20.68 7.47
C GLY A 3 27.42 -21.39 6.12
N VAL A 4 27.31 -22.72 6.09
CA VAL A 4 27.30 -23.50 4.83
C VAL A 4 25.87 -23.77 4.33
N ALA A 5 24.87 -23.78 5.21
CA ALA A 5 23.48 -24.07 4.87
C ALA A 5 22.74 -22.90 4.17
N ALA A 6 23.04 -21.64 4.53
CA ALA A 6 22.41 -20.46 3.91
C ALA A 6 22.98 -20.14 2.51
N GLN A 7 24.29 -20.37 2.30
CA GLN A 7 24.88 -20.35 0.95
C GLN A 7 24.33 -21.48 0.09
N ALA A 8 24.03 -22.64 0.67
CA ALA A 8 23.40 -23.75 -0.05
C ALA A 8 21.95 -23.42 -0.47
N ALA A 9 21.14 -22.75 0.36
CA ALA A 9 19.76 -22.36 0.00
C ALA A 9 19.68 -21.28 -1.10
N GLY A 10 20.53 -20.25 -1.04
CA GLY A 10 20.62 -19.21 -2.08
C GLY A 10 21.24 -19.72 -3.40
N ALA A 11 22.22 -20.63 -3.31
CA ALA A 11 22.74 -21.33 -4.47
C ALA A 11 21.71 -22.31 -5.06
N MET A 12 20.87 -22.96 -4.24
CA MET A 12 19.80 -23.86 -4.69
C MET A 12 18.63 -23.11 -5.37
N GLY A 13 18.26 -21.91 -4.90
CA GLY A 13 17.26 -21.05 -5.56
C GLY A 13 17.69 -20.60 -6.96
N ASN A 14 18.90 -20.06 -7.10
CA ASN A 14 19.45 -19.71 -8.42
C ASN A 14 19.78 -20.94 -9.27
N ALA A 15 20.21 -22.05 -8.65
CA ALA A 15 20.38 -23.31 -9.36
C ALA A 15 19.05 -23.87 -9.83
N SER A 16 17.92 -23.67 -9.13
CA SER A 16 16.59 -24.14 -9.55
C SER A 16 16.04 -23.37 -10.74
N ALA A 17 16.24 -22.05 -10.80
CA ALA A 17 15.93 -21.23 -11.98
C ALA A 17 16.87 -21.55 -13.16
N ALA A 18 18.18 -21.66 -12.91
CA ALA A 18 19.16 -22.02 -13.93
C ALA A 18 19.01 -23.46 -14.43
N SER A 19 18.57 -24.40 -13.58
CA SER A 19 18.32 -25.80 -13.94
C SER A 19 16.95 -26.01 -14.58
N ALA A 20 15.92 -25.21 -14.25
CA ALA A 20 14.67 -25.16 -15.01
C ALA A 20 14.91 -24.57 -16.41
N LEU A 21 15.74 -23.51 -16.50
CA LEU A 21 16.20 -22.97 -17.79
C LEU A 21 17.05 -24.01 -18.53
N SER A 22 17.94 -24.74 -17.85
CA SER A 22 18.79 -25.77 -18.46
C SER A 22 18.02 -27.04 -18.84
N ALA A 23 16.94 -27.39 -18.14
CA ALA A 23 16.03 -28.47 -18.50
C ALA A 23 15.20 -28.08 -19.72
N ALA A 24 14.60 -26.89 -19.74
CA ALA A 24 13.91 -26.34 -20.90
C ALA A 24 14.85 -26.21 -22.11
N SER A 25 16.09 -25.73 -21.90
CA SER A 25 17.13 -25.62 -22.94
C SER A 25 17.60 -27.00 -23.43
N GLY A 26 17.75 -27.97 -22.53
CA GLY A 26 18.13 -29.34 -22.85
C GLY A 26 17.07 -30.08 -23.68
N LEU A 27 15.79 -29.85 -23.42
CA LEU A 27 14.67 -30.35 -24.22
C LEU A 27 14.62 -29.69 -25.62
N THR A 28 14.89 -28.38 -25.72
CA THR A 28 14.97 -27.70 -27.03
C THR A 28 16.19 -28.13 -27.85
N ALA A 29 17.30 -28.50 -27.20
CA ALA A 29 18.52 -28.98 -27.86
C ALA A 29 18.42 -30.46 -28.32
N ALA A 30 17.52 -31.25 -27.71
CA ALA A 30 17.31 -32.67 -28.04
C ALA A 30 16.33 -32.93 -29.19
N GLY A 31 15.83 -31.88 -29.87
CA GLY A 31 14.99 -32.03 -31.07
C GLY A 31 13.60 -32.63 -30.83
N GLY A 32 13.14 -32.69 -29.57
CA GLY A 32 11.88 -33.33 -29.20
C GLY A 32 11.06 -32.51 -28.20
N GLY A 33 10.09 -31.76 -28.72
CA GLY A 33 8.90 -31.34 -27.97
C GLY A 33 8.82 -29.85 -27.65
N GLY A 34 7.76 -29.21 -28.15
CA GLY A 34 7.36 -27.85 -27.77
C GLY A 34 6.92 -27.74 -26.30
N VAL A 35 6.34 -26.61 -25.91
CA VAL A 35 5.86 -26.28 -24.56
C VAL A 35 5.11 -27.43 -23.89
N GLY A 36 4.30 -28.19 -24.62
CA GLY A 36 3.58 -29.36 -24.09
C GLY A 36 4.48 -30.45 -23.49
N ALA A 37 5.66 -30.67 -24.05
CA ALA A 37 6.65 -31.62 -23.52
C ALA A 37 7.47 -31.02 -22.36
N ALA A 38 7.55 -29.69 -22.26
CA ALA A 38 8.30 -28.98 -21.22
C ALA A 38 7.49 -28.77 -19.93
N ILE A 39 6.16 -28.65 -20.02
CA ILE A 39 5.28 -28.39 -18.86
C ILE A 39 5.50 -29.42 -17.73
N GLY A 40 5.42 -30.71 -18.05
CA GLY A 40 5.55 -31.78 -17.05
C GLY A 40 6.88 -31.73 -16.28
N PRO A 41 8.04 -31.79 -16.94
CA PRO A 41 9.34 -31.71 -16.29
C PRO A 41 9.56 -30.40 -15.51
N VAL A 42 9.23 -29.25 -16.08
CA VAL A 42 9.46 -27.93 -15.46
C VAL A 42 8.59 -27.74 -14.22
N MET A 43 7.31 -28.10 -14.29
CA MET A 43 6.41 -28.01 -13.14
C MET A 43 6.74 -29.04 -12.06
N THR A 44 7.11 -30.27 -12.43
CA THR A 44 7.54 -31.30 -11.47
C THR A 44 8.79 -30.87 -10.71
N GLN A 45 9.75 -30.26 -11.41
CA GLN A 45 10.95 -29.71 -10.79
C GLN A 45 10.63 -28.56 -9.83
N ALA A 46 9.74 -27.65 -10.20
CA ALA A 46 9.30 -26.56 -9.33
C ALA A 46 8.56 -27.06 -8.09
N MET A 47 7.75 -28.11 -8.21
CA MET A 47 7.08 -28.74 -7.07
C MET A 47 8.06 -29.43 -6.11
N GLY A 48 9.14 -29.99 -6.65
CA GLY A 48 10.23 -30.64 -5.90
C GLY A 48 11.29 -29.70 -5.33
N ALA A 49 11.16 -28.37 -5.51
CA ALA A 49 12.16 -27.42 -5.06
C ALA A 49 12.31 -27.40 -3.52
N LEU A 50 13.56 -27.46 -3.04
CA LEU A 50 13.91 -27.27 -1.64
C LEU A 50 14.05 -25.76 -1.36
N GLY A 51 12.99 -25.13 -0.85
CA GLY A 51 12.93 -23.68 -0.58
C GLY A 51 11.52 -23.11 -0.73
N ASP A 52 11.40 -21.83 -1.11
CA ASP A 52 10.12 -21.19 -1.42
C ASP A 52 9.49 -21.80 -2.68
N ARG A 53 8.62 -22.78 -2.45
CA ARG A 53 7.88 -23.49 -3.48
C ARG A 53 6.98 -22.55 -4.31
N GLY A 54 6.50 -21.45 -3.73
CA GLY A 54 5.66 -20.49 -4.42
C GLY A 54 6.44 -19.68 -5.46
N ALA A 55 7.62 -19.19 -5.08
CA ALA A 55 8.53 -18.50 -6.01
C ALA A 55 9.00 -19.42 -7.14
N ALA A 56 9.32 -20.69 -6.84
CA ALA A 56 9.71 -21.68 -7.83
C ALA A 56 8.59 -21.97 -8.86
N LEU A 57 7.35 -22.12 -8.38
CA LEU A 57 6.18 -22.31 -9.23
C LEU A 57 5.89 -21.07 -10.08
N GLY A 58 5.95 -19.86 -9.51
CA GLY A 58 5.75 -18.61 -10.26
C GLY A 58 6.80 -18.40 -11.36
N SER A 59 8.06 -18.74 -11.07
CA SER A 59 9.13 -18.69 -12.08
C SER A 59 8.91 -19.73 -13.19
N ALA A 60 8.56 -20.96 -12.84
CA ALA A 60 8.28 -22.03 -13.80
C ALA A 60 7.14 -21.67 -14.76
N VAL A 61 6.05 -21.09 -14.24
CA VAL A 61 4.92 -20.60 -15.04
C VAL A 61 5.37 -19.53 -16.02
N ASN A 62 6.12 -18.52 -15.56
CA ASN A 62 6.60 -17.45 -16.44
C ASN A 62 7.58 -17.95 -17.51
N THR A 63 8.44 -18.93 -17.18
CA THR A 63 9.32 -19.59 -18.15
C THR A 63 8.52 -20.32 -19.22
N LEU A 64 7.52 -21.12 -18.83
CA LEU A 64 6.67 -21.87 -19.76
C LEU A 64 5.85 -20.94 -20.66
N LEU A 65 5.28 -19.87 -20.12
CA LEU A 65 4.48 -18.88 -20.89
C LEU A 65 5.33 -17.98 -21.80
N SER A 66 6.65 -17.98 -21.64
CA SER A 66 7.59 -17.20 -22.46
C SER A 66 8.35 -18.05 -23.48
N MET A 67 8.01 -19.35 -23.63
CA MET A 67 8.66 -20.22 -24.60
C MET A 67 8.36 -19.78 -26.05
N PRO A 68 9.30 -19.97 -27.00
CA PRO A 68 9.17 -19.47 -28.37
C PRO A 68 7.96 -19.99 -29.16
N ASP A 69 7.45 -21.17 -28.80
CA ASP A 69 6.28 -21.81 -29.42
C ASP A 69 4.96 -21.50 -28.69
N VAL A 70 5.00 -20.68 -27.64
CA VAL A 70 3.82 -20.10 -26.98
C VAL A 70 3.45 -18.79 -27.65
N ASN A 71 2.19 -18.68 -28.07
CA ASN A 71 1.63 -17.51 -28.69
C ASN A 71 0.19 -17.25 -28.20
N GLN A 72 -0.36 -16.10 -28.57
CA GLN A 72 -1.69 -15.69 -28.11
C GLN A 72 -2.83 -16.66 -28.46
N GLY A 73 -2.65 -17.53 -29.46
CA GLY A 73 -3.63 -18.54 -29.86
C GLY A 73 -3.61 -19.82 -29.01
N ASN A 74 -2.47 -20.19 -28.41
CA ASN A 74 -2.33 -21.43 -27.62
C ASN A 74 -2.18 -21.20 -26.11
N LEU A 75 -2.04 -19.95 -25.66
CA LEU A 75 -1.96 -19.58 -24.23
C LEU A 75 -3.06 -20.20 -23.33
N PRO A 76 -4.36 -20.23 -23.72
CA PRO A 76 -5.38 -20.89 -22.90
C PRO A 76 -5.11 -22.38 -22.68
N ALA A 77 -4.68 -23.09 -23.73
CA ALA A 77 -4.35 -24.52 -23.64
C ALA A 77 -3.09 -24.76 -22.79
N VAL A 78 -2.08 -23.89 -22.92
CA VAL A 78 -0.86 -23.94 -22.10
C VAL A 78 -1.17 -23.69 -20.63
N ALA A 79 -1.98 -22.68 -20.31
CA ALA A 79 -2.44 -22.40 -18.95
C ALA A 79 -3.21 -23.57 -18.34
N GLY A 80 -4.10 -24.18 -19.12
CA GLY A 80 -4.83 -25.38 -18.70
C GLY A 80 -3.92 -26.58 -18.43
N ALA A 81 -2.93 -26.81 -19.30
CA ALA A 81 -1.97 -27.89 -19.15
C ALA A 81 -1.03 -27.70 -17.94
N ILE A 82 -0.63 -26.47 -17.63
CA ILE A 82 0.14 -26.13 -16.42
C ILE A 82 -0.65 -26.51 -15.16
N LEU A 83 -1.91 -26.09 -15.08
CA LEU A 83 -2.79 -26.39 -13.94
C LEU A 83 -3.21 -27.85 -13.88
N GLY A 84 -3.20 -28.55 -15.01
CA GLY A 84 -3.42 -30.00 -15.10
C GLY A 84 -2.21 -30.87 -14.77
N THR A 85 -1.09 -30.28 -14.32
CA THR A 85 0.13 -31.06 -13.99
C THR A 85 -0.15 -32.02 -12.82
N PRO A 86 0.07 -33.34 -12.98
CA PRO A 86 -0.10 -34.29 -11.90
C PRO A 86 0.79 -33.97 -10.69
N GLY A 87 0.21 -34.00 -9.48
CA GLY A 87 0.94 -33.70 -8.24
C GLY A 87 0.84 -32.26 -7.75
N LEU A 88 0.18 -31.37 -8.49
CA LEU A 88 -0.10 -30.01 -8.03
C LEU A 88 -1.13 -30.06 -6.88
N THR A 89 -0.70 -29.67 -5.68
CA THR A 89 -1.54 -29.65 -4.47
C THR A 89 -2.53 -28.49 -4.48
N ASP A 90 -3.69 -28.63 -3.83
CA ASP A 90 -4.72 -27.57 -3.73
C ASP A 90 -4.17 -26.23 -3.18
N SER A 91 -3.16 -26.26 -2.31
CA SER A 91 -2.48 -25.07 -1.77
C SER A 91 -1.53 -24.37 -2.75
N ALA A 92 -1.10 -25.05 -3.82
CA ALA A 92 -0.20 -24.52 -4.84
C ALA A 92 -0.95 -23.90 -6.03
N VAL A 93 -2.19 -24.35 -6.26
CA VAL A 93 -3.08 -23.85 -7.32
C VAL A 93 -3.22 -22.32 -7.31
N PRO A 94 -3.42 -21.61 -6.17
CA PRO A 94 -3.58 -20.16 -6.17
C PRO A 94 -2.33 -19.41 -6.68
N THR A 95 -1.14 -19.92 -6.34
CA THR A 95 0.12 -19.34 -6.79
C THR A 95 0.30 -19.49 -8.30
N VAL A 96 -0.03 -20.67 -8.83
CA VAL A 96 0.04 -20.95 -10.27
C VAL A 96 -0.99 -20.14 -11.05
N VAL A 97 -2.24 -20.07 -10.57
CA VAL A 97 -3.30 -19.23 -11.18
C VAL A 97 -2.90 -17.76 -11.19
N GLY A 98 -2.39 -17.24 -10.06
CA GLY A 98 -1.91 -15.87 -9.95
C GLY A 98 -0.78 -15.58 -10.93
N ALA A 99 0.20 -16.48 -11.04
CA ALA A 99 1.31 -16.34 -11.97
C ALA A 99 0.87 -16.37 -13.45
N ILE A 100 -0.12 -17.21 -13.81
CA ILE A 100 -0.65 -17.25 -15.17
C ILE A 100 -1.39 -15.94 -15.48
N LEU A 101 -2.35 -15.55 -14.64
CA LEU A 101 -3.21 -14.38 -14.91
C LEU A 101 -2.46 -13.04 -14.85
N GLN A 102 -1.32 -13.00 -14.17
CA GLN A 102 -0.46 -11.82 -14.08
C GLN A 102 0.74 -11.89 -15.03
N SER A 103 0.82 -12.93 -15.87
CA SER A 103 1.96 -13.12 -16.76
C SER A 103 1.97 -12.03 -17.86
N PRO A 104 3.10 -11.33 -18.05
CA PRO A 104 3.23 -10.29 -19.08
C PRO A 104 3.15 -10.86 -20.51
N SER A 105 3.27 -12.18 -20.67
CA SER A 105 3.16 -12.86 -21.95
C SER A 105 1.72 -12.97 -22.46
N ILE A 106 0.72 -12.68 -21.63
CA ILE A 106 -0.70 -12.74 -21.98
C ILE A 106 -1.20 -11.34 -22.34
N SER A 107 -1.67 -11.16 -23.58
CA SER A 107 -2.28 -9.91 -23.98
C SER A 107 -3.65 -9.72 -23.32
N SER A 108 -4.09 -8.48 -23.18
CA SER A 108 -5.44 -8.15 -22.69
C SER A 108 -6.57 -8.77 -23.54
N VAL A 109 -6.30 -9.11 -24.81
CA VAL A 109 -7.27 -9.74 -25.73
C VAL A 109 -7.39 -11.26 -25.47
N THR A 110 -6.30 -11.90 -25.04
CA THR A 110 -6.25 -13.35 -24.80
C THR A 110 -6.53 -13.72 -23.34
N LEU A 111 -6.23 -12.81 -22.42
CA LEU A 111 -6.46 -12.95 -20.98
C LEU A 111 -7.86 -13.46 -20.62
N PRO A 112 -8.94 -13.03 -21.29
CA PRO A 112 -10.28 -13.54 -21.00
C PRO A 112 -10.47 -15.03 -21.29
N LYS A 113 -9.94 -15.49 -22.43
CA LYS A 113 -10.00 -16.90 -22.84
C LYS A 113 -9.15 -17.77 -21.93
N VAL A 114 -8.02 -17.25 -21.45
CA VAL A 114 -7.17 -17.90 -20.46
C VAL A 114 -7.90 -18.02 -19.12
N ALA A 115 -8.49 -16.93 -18.63
CA ALA A 115 -9.24 -16.92 -17.38
C ALA A 115 -10.46 -17.85 -17.44
N GLU A 116 -11.24 -17.83 -18.52
CA GLU A 116 -12.35 -18.77 -18.75
C GLU A 116 -11.88 -20.23 -18.73
N THR A 117 -10.77 -20.54 -19.42
CA THR A 117 -10.20 -21.90 -19.43
C THR A 117 -9.77 -22.35 -18.03
N ILE A 118 -9.14 -21.46 -17.26
CA ILE A 118 -8.70 -21.72 -15.87
C ILE A 118 -9.91 -21.96 -14.96
N MET A 119 -10.97 -21.15 -15.08
CA MET A 119 -12.17 -21.25 -14.26
C MET A 119 -12.96 -22.54 -14.50
N ASN A 120 -12.83 -23.14 -15.69
CA ASN A 120 -13.46 -24.41 -16.04
C ASN A 120 -12.69 -25.65 -15.54
N ILE A 121 -11.54 -25.46 -14.88
CA ILE A 121 -10.76 -26.56 -14.29
C ILE A 121 -11.36 -26.91 -12.91
N PRO A 122 -11.79 -28.17 -12.66
CA PRO A 122 -12.45 -28.56 -11.42
C PRO A 122 -11.66 -28.25 -10.14
N ALA A 123 -10.33 -28.36 -10.17
CA ALA A 123 -9.47 -28.02 -9.03
C ALA A 123 -9.44 -26.52 -8.72
N VAL A 124 -9.72 -25.66 -9.70
CA VAL A 124 -9.78 -24.20 -9.55
C VAL A 124 -11.19 -23.75 -9.17
N ALA A 125 -12.22 -24.33 -9.79
CA ALA A 125 -13.62 -24.03 -9.50
C ALA A 125 -14.03 -24.38 -8.04
N ASN A 126 -13.39 -25.39 -7.46
CA ASN A 126 -13.64 -25.84 -6.08
C ASN A 126 -12.66 -25.24 -5.04
N SER A 127 -11.75 -24.35 -5.47
CA SER A 127 -10.78 -23.62 -4.63
C SER A 127 -11.34 -22.25 -4.22
N PRO A 128 -10.88 -21.58 -3.14
CA PRO A 128 -11.47 -20.32 -2.65
C PRO A 128 -11.37 -19.08 -3.56
N TYR A 129 -11.09 -19.20 -4.87
CA TYR A 129 -10.68 -18.10 -5.74
C TYR A 129 -11.58 -17.71 -6.94
N PRO A 130 -12.91 -17.56 -6.79
CA PRO A 130 -13.70 -16.76 -7.73
C PRO A 130 -13.24 -15.28 -7.78
N GLY A 131 -12.70 -14.73 -6.69
CA GLY A 131 -12.40 -13.29 -6.57
C GLY A 131 -11.19 -12.78 -7.37
N LEU A 132 -10.13 -13.58 -7.54
CA LEU A 132 -8.93 -13.15 -8.27
C LEU A 132 -9.15 -13.19 -9.79
N ALA A 133 -9.80 -14.25 -10.30
CA ALA A 133 -10.19 -14.35 -11.70
C ALA A 133 -11.24 -13.28 -12.06
N LYS A 134 -12.21 -13.03 -11.17
CA LYS A 134 -13.19 -11.94 -11.32
C LYS A 134 -12.52 -10.58 -11.43
N ARG A 135 -11.57 -10.22 -10.55
CA ARG A 135 -10.82 -8.95 -10.62
C ARG A 135 -10.01 -8.79 -11.90
N VAL A 136 -9.43 -9.86 -12.43
CA VAL A 136 -8.65 -9.83 -13.69
C VAL A 136 -9.57 -9.73 -14.92
N MET A 137 -10.74 -10.38 -14.88
CA MET A 137 -11.78 -10.29 -15.92
C MET A 137 -12.48 -8.92 -15.93
N GLU A 138 -12.73 -8.35 -14.76
CA GLU A 138 -13.26 -7.00 -14.57
C GLU A 138 -12.25 -5.94 -15.06
N ALA A 139 -10.96 -6.10 -14.76
CA ALA A 139 -9.90 -5.26 -15.30
C ALA A 139 -9.73 -5.37 -16.84
N ALA A 140 -10.21 -6.47 -17.44
CA ALA A 140 -10.25 -6.68 -18.88
C ALA A 140 -11.60 -6.28 -19.52
N GLY A 141 -12.55 -5.73 -18.74
CA GLY A 141 -13.84 -5.24 -19.22
C GLY A 141 -14.89 -6.33 -19.52
N ILE A 142 -14.78 -7.52 -18.94
CA ILE A 142 -15.66 -8.66 -19.22
C ILE A 142 -16.45 -9.04 -17.97
N SER A 143 -17.78 -8.94 -18.06
CA SER A 143 -18.70 -9.30 -16.99
C SER A 143 -19.08 -10.78 -17.05
N LEU A 144 -18.87 -11.52 -15.96
CA LEU A 144 -19.46 -12.85 -15.80
C LEU A 144 -20.92 -12.72 -15.32
N PRO A 145 -21.86 -13.57 -15.80
CA PRO A 145 -23.20 -13.63 -15.23
C PRO A 145 -23.11 -14.01 -13.75
N GLY A 146 -23.73 -13.22 -12.89
CA GLY A 146 -23.62 -13.39 -11.44
C GLY A 146 -24.19 -14.72 -10.94
N THR A 147 -23.67 -15.19 -9.81
CA THR A 147 -24.51 -15.70 -8.70
C THR A 147 -23.70 -15.95 -7.41
N ALA A 148 -24.44 -15.75 -6.31
CA ALA A 148 -24.28 -16.26 -4.94
C ALA A 148 -23.16 -15.69 -4.04
N ALA A 149 -23.61 -14.93 -3.05
CA ALA A 149 -22.90 -14.64 -1.81
C ALA A 149 -22.38 -15.94 -1.16
N ARG A 150 -21.16 -15.88 -0.64
CA ARG A 150 -20.57 -16.99 0.13
C ARG A 150 -20.98 -16.84 1.61
N PRO A 151 -21.41 -17.92 2.31
CA PRO A 151 -21.75 -17.83 3.72
C PRO A 151 -20.50 -17.53 4.57
N ALA A 152 -20.71 -16.79 5.66
CA ALA A 152 -19.68 -16.50 6.65
C ALA A 152 -19.21 -17.78 7.36
N GLY A 153 -17.90 -17.84 7.64
CA GLY A 153 -17.29 -18.77 8.57
C GLY A 153 -16.62 -19.98 7.93
N GLN A 154 -15.36 -19.83 7.55
CA GLN A 154 -14.33 -20.88 7.52
C GLN A 154 -13.02 -20.23 7.10
N ASP A 155 -12.30 -19.65 8.06
CA ASP A 155 -10.84 -19.43 8.04
C ASP A 155 -10.43 -18.94 9.45
N ALA A 156 -10.78 -19.74 10.46
CA ALA A 156 -10.24 -19.57 11.80
C ALA A 156 -9.09 -20.56 11.95
N GLY A 157 -7.85 -20.07 11.90
CA GLY A 157 -6.68 -20.87 12.30
C GLY A 157 -5.44 -20.68 11.44
N ALA A 158 -4.86 -19.49 11.44
CA ALA A 158 -3.42 -19.36 11.17
C ALA A 158 -2.79 -18.68 12.38
N THR A 159 -2.08 -19.46 13.20
CA THR A 159 -1.22 -18.95 14.27
C THR A 159 -0.14 -18.04 13.67
N PRO A 160 0.17 -16.88 14.29
CA PRO A 160 1.18 -15.98 13.77
C PRO A 160 2.59 -16.58 13.93
N ASP A 161 3.39 -16.52 12.87
CA ASP A 161 4.81 -16.84 12.90
C ASP A 161 5.55 -15.85 13.84
N PRO A 162 6.62 -16.30 14.52
CA PRO A 162 7.41 -15.43 15.39
C PRO A 162 8.08 -14.31 14.59
N ALA A 163 8.04 -13.09 15.14
CA ALA A 163 8.60 -11.89 14.52
C ALA A 163 10.12 -12.03 14.25
N PRO A 164 10.61 -11.63 13.06
CA PRO A 164 12.02 -11.67 12.74
C PRO A 164 12.83 -10.69 13.62
N THR A 165 14.03 -11.11 14.02
CA THR A 165 14.93 -10.36 14.91
C THR A 165 15.82 -9.34 14.19
N SER A 166 15.73 -9.26 12.86
CA SER A 166 16.46 -8.33 12.00
C SER A 166 15.61 -7.91 10.82
N ALA A 167 15.87 -6.73 10.24
CA ALA A 167 15.23 -6.30 9.00
C ALA A 167 15.40 -7.37 7.90
N THR A 168 14.34 -7.63 7.14
CA THR A 168 14.39 -8.56 6.01
C THR A 168 15.24 -7.94 4.90
N PRO A 169 16.25 -8.64 4.35
CA PRO A 169 17.08 -8.08 3.28
C PRO A 169 16.27 -7.73 2.03
N SER A 170 16.68 -6.67 1.32
CA SER A 170 15.92 -6.22 0.14
C SER A 170 16.01 -7.22 -1.03
N ALA A 171 14.84 -7.56 -1.56
CA ALA A 171 14.70 -8.30 -2.81
C ALA A 171 14.77 -7.39 -4.06
N TYR A 172 14.97 -6.07 -3.90
CA TYR A 172 15.02 -5.14 -5.03
C TYR A 172 16.18 -5.50 -5.97
N ARG A 173 15.92 -5.45 -7.27
CA ARG A 173 16.90 -5.71 -8.33
C ARG A 173 16.76 -4.63 -9.40
N ALA A 174 17.89 -4.17 -9.91
CA ALA A 174 17.92 -3.27 -11.07
C ALA A 174 17.28 -3.93 -12.29
N ARG A 175 16.67 -3.12 -13.14
CA ARG A 175 16.12 -3.60 -14.41
C ARG A 175 17.25 -3.79 -15.42
N ASN A 176 17.10 -4.80 -16.27
CA ASN A 176 17.97 -5.03 -17.43
C ASN A 176 19.48 -5.12 -17.10
N GLY A 177 19.83 -5.59 -15.91
CA GLY A 177 21.23 -5.78 -15.49
C GLY A 177 22.00 -4.50 -15.13
N ALA A 178 21.32 -3.35 -14.99
CA ALA A 178 21.95 -2.10 -14.54
C ALA A 178 22.52 -2.22 -13.11
N LYS A 179 23.46 -1.34 -12.77
CA LYS A 179 23.94 -1.18 -11.39
C LYS A 179 23.01 -0.26 -10.62
N LEU A 180 22.62 -0.62 -9.41
CA LEU A 180 21.82 0.25 -8.54
C LEU A 180 22.68 1.38 -7.98
N GLN A 181 22.12 2.60 -7.96
CA GLN A 181 22.64 3.75 -7.23
C GLN A 181 21.53 4.34 -6.36
N TYR A 182 21.77 4.42 -5.06
CA TYR A 182 20.79 4.94 -4.10
C TYR A 182 20.95 6.44 -3.95
N VAL A 183 19.98 7.21 -4.45
CA VAL A 183 20.13 8.66 -4.62
C VAL A 183 19.63 9.51 -3.46
N ASN A 184 18.92 8.93 -2.48
CA ASN A 184 18.41 9.68 -1.33
C ASN A 184 19.27 9.59 -0.07
N LEU A 185 20.28 8.70 -0.02
CA LEU A 185 21.13 8.57 1.16
C LEU A 185 22.16 9.70 1.17
N THR A 186 22.14 10.57 2.18
CA THR A 186 23.01 11.76 2.23
C THR A 186 24.49 11.44 2.44
N GLU A 187 24.77 10.33 3.13
CA GLU A 187 26.12 9.87 3.43
C GLU A 187 26.25 8.35 3.26
N PRO A 188 27.41 7.86 2.80
CA PRO A 188 27.72 6.44 2.84
C PRO A 188 27.87 5.96 4.29
N SER A 189 27.23 4.85 4.64
CA SER A 189 27.34 4.23 5.95
C SER A 189 27.01 2.74 5.89
N GLU A 190 27.76 1.94 6.66
CA GLU A 190 27.53 0.50 6.75
C GLU A 190 26.13 0.16 7.29
N ARG A 191 25.51 1.07 8.06
CA ARG A 191 24.14 0.88 8.59
C ARG A 191 23.08 0.75 7.49
N TRP A 192 23.36 1.23 6.28
CA TRP A 192 22.46 1.10 5.14
C TRP A 192 22.60 -0.25 4.42
N ASN A 193 23.70 -0.96 4.63
CA ASN A 193 23.97 -2.22 3.95
C ASN A 193 23.09 -3.34 4.51
N ASP A 194 22.32 -3.96 3.62
CA ASP A 194 21.51 -5.15 3.89
C ASP A 194 22.16 -6.44 3.37
N GLY A 195 23.34 -6.34 2.75
CA GLY A 195 24.08 -7.45 2.18
C GLY A 195 23.48 -8.02 0.89
N GLN A 196 22.42 -7.40 0.36
CA GLN A 196 21.71 -7.81 -0.86
C GLN A 196 21.68 -6.67 -1.87
N ALA A 197 20.66 -5.82 -1.82
CA ALA A 197 20.50 -4.72 -2.77
C ALA A 197 21.45 -3.56 -2.45
N LEU A 198 21.75 -3.33 -1.16
CA LEU A 198 22.80 -2.45 -0.67
C LEU A 198 23.89 -3.29 -0.01
N ASN A 199 25.01 -3.44 -0.69
CA ASN A 199 26.16 -4.22 -0.21
C ASN A 199 27.50 -3.47 -0.39
N SER A 200 27.43 -2.17 -0.66
CA SER A 200 28.60 -1.34 -0.94
C SER A 200 28.31 0.11 -0.59
N LEU A 201 29.23 0.73 0.13
CA LEU A 201 29.23 2.16 0.44
C LEU A 201 29.28 3.02 -0.83
N ASP A 202 29.86 2.51 -1.91
CA ASP A 202 30.11 3.26 -3.14
C ASP A 202 28.84 3.51 -3.97
N ARG A 203 27.73 2.84 -3.60
CA ARG A 203 26.40 2.95 -4.22
C ARG A 203 25.39 3.69 -3.36
N GLN A 204 25.83 4.21 -2.22
CA GLN A 204 25.05 4.99 -1.30
C GLN A 204 25.38 6.46 -1.57
N THR A 205 24.37 7.28 -1.84
CA THR A 205 24.39 8.69 -2.27
C THR A 205 24.05 8.93 -3.73
N ASN A 206 23.67 10.16 -4.04
CA ASN A 206 23.42 10.59 -5.41
C ASN A 206 24.71 10.73 -6.25
N LYS A 207 25.89 10.49 -5.68
CA LYS A 207 27.18 10.59 -6.38
C LYS A 207 27.80 9.20 -6.55
N PRO A 208 27.54 8.50 -7.68
CA PRO A 208 28.16 7.22 -7.94
C PRO A 208 29.69 7.34 -7.92
N LYS A 209 30.37 6.42 -7.23
CA LYS A 209 31.82 6.31 -7.29
C LYS A 209 32.26 5.46 -8.46
N ILE A 210 33.10 6.03 -9.32
CA ILE A 210 33.63 5.37 -10.52
C ILE A 210 35.13 5.22 -10.36
N HIS A 211 35.59 3.97 -10.22
CA HIS A 211 37.01 3.66 -10.19
C HIS A 211 37.53 3.39 -11.61
N VAL A 212 38.43 4.24 -12.08
CA VAL A 212 39.09 4.12 -13.38
C VAL A 212 40.54 3.68 -13.16
N LYS A 213 40.97 2.63 -13.87
CA LYS A 213 42.33 2.11 -13.81
C LYS A 213 42.87 1.85 -15.20
N PHE A 214 44.02 2.45 -15.50
CA PHE A 214 44.79 2.16 -16.71
C PHE A 214 45.80 1.05 -16.41
N ASN A 215 46.06 0.18 -17.40
CA ASN A 215 46.99 -0.94 -17.24
C ASN A 215 48.45 -0.49 -17.05
N LYS A 216 48.78 0.74 -17.43
CA LYS A 216 50.12 1.32 -17.27
C LYS A 216 50.08 2.39 -16.20
N ALA A 217 51.04 2.34 -15.28
CA ALA A 217 51.31 3.46 -14.39
C ALA A 217 51.61 4.74 -15.20
N GLY A 218 51.36 5.89 -14.59
CA GLY A 218 51.48 7.20 -15.21
C GLY A 218 50.17 8.00 -15.16
N GLN A 219 50.28 9.28 -15.46
CA GLN A 219 49.13 10.18 -15.54
C GLN A 219 48.51 10.10 -16.94
N HIS A 220 47.29 9.59 -17.02
CA HIS A 220 46.54 9.45 -18.25
C HIS A 220 45.32 10.37 -18.21
N ARG A 221 45.09 11.12 -19.30
CA ARG A 221 43.88 11.93 -19.46
C ARG A 221 42.74 11.02 -19.92
N PHE A 222 41.58 11.20 -19.31
CA PHE A 222 40.37 10.52 -19.72
C PHE A 222 39.15 11.39 -19.45
N THR A 223 38.03 10.96 -20.01
CA THR A 223 36.75 11.65 -19.92
C THR A 223 35.69 10.66 -19.50
N VAL A 224 34.83 11.04 -18.56
CA VAL A 224 33.60 10.32 -18.24
C VAL A 224 32.44 11.04 -18.90
N LYS A 225 31.76 10.37 -19.82
CA LYS A 225 30.55 10.86 -20.45
C LYS A 225 29.34 10.19 -19.81
N VAL A 226 28.33 10.98 -19.47
CA VAL A 226 27.10 10.54 -18.81
C VAL A 226 25.93 10.86 -19.73
N SER A 227 25.25 9.83 -20.20
CA SER A 227 24.14 9.96 -21.15
C SER A 227 22.84 9.43 -20.51
N PRO A 228 21.81 10.28 -20.30
CA PRO A 228 20.50 9.79 -19.84
C PRO A 228 19.88 8.90 -20.93
N ARG A 229 19.26 7.80 -20.51
CA ARG A 229 18.53 6.93 -21.45
C ARG A 229 17.08 7.39 -21.62
N PRO A 230 16.41 6.95 -22.71
CA PRO A 230 15.00 7.23 -22.91
C PRO A 230 14.15 6.72 -21.73
N GLY A 231 13.14 7.51 -21.33
CA GLY A 231 12.22 7.14 -20.26
C GLY A 231 12.62 7.62 -18.86
N ASN A 232 13.70 8.39 -18.72
CA ASN A 232 13.99 9.12 -17.48
C ASN A 232 12.87 10.12 -17.16
N ALA A 233 12.62 10.33 -15.87
CA ALA A 233 11.65 11.30 -15.40
C ALA A 233 12.05 12.72 -15.84
N VAL A 234 11.07 13.49 -16.31
CA VAL A 234 11.25 14.88 -16.73
C VAL A 234 10.59 15.78 -15.70
N TYR A 235 11.34 16.75 -15.21
CA TYR A 235 10.88 17.77 -14.27
C TYR A 235 10.53 19.05 -15.00
N SER A 236 9.42 19.69 -14.65
CA SER A 236 9.08 21.02 -15.16
C SER A 236 9.99 22.10 -14.58
N ALA A 237 9.96 23.31 -15.15
CA ALA A 237 10.70 24.45 -14.61
C ALA A 237 10.25 24.79 -13.16
N ARG A 238 8.95 24.61 -12.87
CA ARG A 238 8.38 24.78 -11.53
C ARG A 238 9.02 23.79 -10.56
N GLU A 239 9.07 22.52 -10.93
CA GLU A 239 9.66 21.47 -10.10
C GLU A 239 11.17 21.70 -9.90
N GLN A 240 11.92 22.01 -10.96
CA GLN A 240 13.37 22.26 -10.89
C GLN A 240 13.77 23.46 -10.00
N SER A 241 12.82 24.36 -9.69
CA SER A 241 13.03 25.45 -8.74
C SER A 241 12.94 25.01 -7.28
N ARG A 242 12.30 23.87 -7.00
CA ARG A 242 12.05 23.33 -5.66
C ARG A 242 13.29 22.70 -5.05
N GLN A 243 13.94 21.81 -5.79
CA GLN A 243 15.08 21.03 -5.30
C GLN A 243 16.21 20.98 -6.33
N PRO A 244 17.48 21.23 -5.94
CA PRO A 244 18.62 21.09 -6.83
C PRO A 244 18.71 19.69 -7.46
N LEU A 245 18.31 18.65 -6.72
CA LEU A 245 18.34 17.24 -7.17
C LEU A 245 17.29 16.89 -8.23
N TYR A 246 16.43 17.82 -8.62
CA TYR A 246 15.53 17.63 -9.77
C TYR A 246 16.16 18.05 -11.10
N ARG A 247 17.39 18.58 -11.06
CA ARG A 247 18.11 18.99 -12.26
C ARG A 247 18.98 17.84 -12.72
N GLU A 248 18.89 17.53 -14.01
CA GLU A 248 19.84 16.63 -14.67
C GLU A 248 21.28 17.18 -14.54
N PRO A 249 22.31 16.32 -14.61
CA PRO A 249 23.69 16.76 -14.61
C PRO A 249 23.90 17.85 -15.68
N THR A 250 24.35 19.03 -15.25
CA THR A 250 24.50 20.21 -16.13
C THR A 250 25.58 20.00 -17.18
N GLN A 251 26.56 19.15 -16.88
CA GLN A 251 27.59 18.71 -17.79
C GLN A 251 27.36 17.23 -18.15
N ARG A 252 27.47 16.91 -19.44
CA ARG A 252 27.38 15.52 -19.94
C ARG A 252 28.73 14.82 -20.02
N THR A 253 29.80 15.58 -19.82
CA THR A 253 31.18 15.15 -20.09
C THR A 253 32.08 15.80 -19.05
N TYR A 254 32.88 14.97 -18.37
CA TYR A 254 33.76 15.39 -17.28
C TYR A 254 35.17 14.88 -17.56
N SER A 255 36.17 15.76 -17.50
CA SER A 255 37.56 15.41 -17.82
C SER A 255 38.41 15.26 -16.57
N TYR A 256 39.21 14.20 -16.54
CA TYR A 256 40.05 13.83 -15.41
C TYR A 256 41.45 13.43 -15.86
N VAL A 257 42.35 13.35 -14.88
CA VAL A 257 43.68 12.79 -15.04
C VAL A 257 43.88 11.76 -13.92
N THR A 258 44.42 10.59 -14.26
CA THR A 258 44.80 9.60 -13.25
C THR A 258 45.95 10.07 -12.38
N ASP A 259 46.03 9.51 -11.18
CA ASP A 259 47.19 9.60 -10.32
C ASP A 259 48.39 8.87 -10.96
N ALA A 260 49.58 9.04 -10.38
CA ALA A 260 50.82 8.51 -10.96
C ALA A 260 50.85 6.97 -11.06
N ASP A 261 50.03 6.28 -10.29
CA ASP A 261 49.86 4.82 -10.36
C ASP A 261 48.92 4.35 -11.48
N GLY A 262 48.32 5.28 -12.24
CA GLY A 262 47.39 5.00 -13.32
C GLY A 262 45.93 4.85 -12.88
N THR A 263 45.58 5.20 -11.64
CA THR A 263 44.20 5.09 -11.12
C THR A 263 43.54 6.45 -10.88
N LYS A 264 42.20 6.48 -10.84
CA LYS A 264 41.41 7.63 -10.37
C LYS A 264 40.07 7.15 -9.83
N THR A 265 39.65 7.71 -8.70
CA THR A 265 38.24 7.62 -8.26
C THR A 265 37.55 8.94 -8.59
N VAL A 266 36.41 8.83 -9.27
CA VAL A 266 35.52 9.95 -9.62
C VAL A 266 34.26 9.84 -8.76
N ASP A 267 33.90 10.91 -8.06
CA ASP A 267 32.81 10.96 -7.09
C ASP A 267 32.11 12.33 -7.02
N ASP A 268 32.28 13.17 -8.05
CA ASP A 268 31.75 14.53 -8.16
C ASP A 268 30.57 14.67 -9.14
N ILE A 269 30.21 13.58 -9.84
CA ILE A 269 29.05 13.52 -10.73
C ILE A 269 27.79 13.23 -9.91
N ALA A 270 26.87 14.17 -9.80
CA ALA A 270 25.59 13.99 -9.10
C ALA A 270 24.48 13.51 -10.04
N LEU A 271 23.72 12.49 -9.65
CA LEU A 271 22.52 12.03 -10.31
C LEU A 271 21.25 12.63 -9.65
N PRO A 272 20.14 12.79 -10.40
CA PRO A 272 18.88 13.30 -9.87
C PRO A 272 18.22 12.35 -8.85
N ALA A 273 17.30 12.89 -8.05
CA ALA A 273 16.59 12.14 -7.02
C ALA A 273 15.55 11.14 -7.56
N ALA A 274 15.12 11.27 -8.82
CA ALA A 274 14.11 10.39 -9.41
C ALA A 274 14.52 8.92 -9.34
N GLY A 275 13.56 8.04 -9.03
CA GLY A 275 13.74 6.60 -9.15
C GLY A 275 13.65 6.12 -10.60
N LEU A 276 14.27 4.98 -10.90
CA LEU A 276 14.26 4.29 -12.20
C LEU A 276 14.85 5.09 -13.36
N ASN A 277 15.46 6.24 -13.12
CA ASN A 277 16.24 6.90 -14.15
C ASN A 277 17.49 6.06 -14.43
N THR A 278 17.79 5.87 -15.71
CA THR A 278 18.94 5.10 -16.16
C THR A 278 19.92 5.98 -16.91
N TYR A 279 21.21 5.80 -16.62
CA TYR A 279 22.30 6.58 -17.18
C TYR A 279 23.37 5.64 -17.71
N LEU A 280 23.81 5.89 -18.95
CA LEU A 280 24.98 5.24 -19.52
C LEU A 280 26.21 6.08 -19.18
N PHE A 281 27.14 5.47 -18.45
CA PHE A 281 28.47 6.00 -18.19
C PHE A 281 29.42 5.42 -19.23
N GLU A 282 30.15 6.28 -19.94
CA GLU A 282 31.15 5.90 -20.92
C GLU A 282 32.48 6.53 -20.50
N VAL A 283 33.51 5.71 -20.30
CA VAL A 283 34.86 6.20 -20.06
C VAL A 283 35.57 6.27 -21.41
N ILE A 284 36.13 7.42 -21.74
CA ILE A 284 36.75 7.73 -23.02
C ILE A 284 38.20 8.15 -22.77
N ASN A 285 39.16 7.53 -23.45
CA ASN A 285 40.57 7.88 -23.31
C ASN A 285 40.94 9.16 -24.11
N ASP A 286 42.21 9.58 -23.99
CA ASP A 286 42.80 10.71 -24.70
C ASP A 286 42.80 10.56 -26.24
N LYS A 287 42.63 9.34 -26.75
CA LYS A 287 42.48 9.03 -28.19
C LYS A 287 41.02 8.97 -28.64
N ASN A 288 40.08 9.43 -27.81
CA ASN A 288 38.65 9.42 -28.07
C ASN A 288 38.06 8.00 -28.29
N GLN A 289 38.65 6.99 -27.66
CA GLN A 289 38.16 5.61 -27.68
C GLN A 289 37.40 5.31 -26.38
N ILE A 290 36.22 4.69 -26.50
CA ILE A 290 35.47 4.20 -25.36
C ILE A 290 36.20 2.98 -24.78
N ILE A 291 36.64 3.09 -23.52
CA ILE A 291 37.40 2.04 -22.83
C ILE A 291 36.51 1.17 -21.93
N SER A 292 35.40 1.73 -21.43
CA SER A 292 34.44 1.00 -20.61
C SER A 292 33.09 1.69 -20.65
N THR A 293 32.02 0.90 -20.47
CA THR A 293 30.66 1.41 -20.34
C THR A 293 29.94 0.70 -19.21
N GLU A 294 29.16 1.44 -18.43
CA GLU A 294 28.30 0.89 -17.39
C GLU A 294 26.94 1.59 -17.41
N VAL A 295 25.88 0.83 -17.10
CA VAL A 295 24.52 1.39 -16.97
C VAL A 295 24.16 1.43 -15.50
N VAL A 296 23.76 2.62 -15.03
CA VAL A 296 23.34 2.85 -13.65
C VAL A 296 21.85 3.16 -13.61
N GLU A 297 21.12 2.49 -12.73
CA GLU A 297 19.72 2.75 -12.39
C GLU A 297 19.66 3.42 -11.01
N THR A 298 18.96 4.54 -10.95
CA THR A 298 18.71 5.29 -9.71
C THR A 298 17.57 4.65 -8.93
N VAL A 299 17.73 4.56 -7.61
CA VAL A 299 16.72 4.04 -6.69
C VAL A 299 16.74 4.84 -5.38
N ARG A 300 15.65 4.80 -4.62
CA ARG A 300 15.57 5.42 -3.29
C ARG A 300 15.30 4.35 -2.25
N ARG A 301 15.87 4.48 -1.05
CA ARG A 301 15.67 3.55 0.07
C ARG A 301 14.76 4.19 1.13
N LEU A 302 13.81 3.41 1.62
CA LEU A 302 12.95 3.75 2.75
C LEU A 302 12.83 2.58 3.71
N TYR A 303 12.66 2.87 4.99
CA TYR A 303 12.46 1.89 6.05
C TYR A 303 11.09 2.10 6.70
N LEU A 304 10.43 1.00 7.06
CA LEU A 304 9.15 1.00 7.76
C LEU A 304 9.32 0.38 9.13
N GLN A 305 9.05 1.15 10.17
CA GLN A 305 8.99 0.68 11.55
C GLN A 305 7.52 0.57 11.98
N GLU A 306 7.00 -0.65 12.01
CA GLU A 306 5.67 -0.90 12.57
C GLU A 306 5.69 -0.79 14.10
N ILE A 307 4.67 -0.13 14.64
CA ILE A 307 4.35 -0.08 16.05
C ILE A 307 2.91 -0.58 16.22
N MET A 308 2.77 -1.77 16.79
CA MET A 308 1.46 -2.33 17.12
C MET A 308 0.95 -1.72 18.43
N LEU A 309 -0.16 -0.99 18.37
CA LEU A 309 -0.84 -0.35 19.50
C LEU A 309 -2.19 -1.02 19.76
N PRO A 310 -2.21 -2.31 20.18
CA PRO A 310 -3.47 -3.02 20.41
C PRO A 310 -4.26 -2.36 21.54
N GLY A 311 -5.52 -2.03 21.25
CA GLY A 311 -6.49 -1.67 22.27
C GLY A 311 -6.94 -2.89 23.10
N PRO A 312 -7.90 -2.67 24.02
CA PRO A 312 -8.33 -3.67 24.99
C PRO A 312 -9.09 -4.86 24.37
N GLU A 313 -9.58 -4.72 23.14
CA GLU A 313 -10.30 -5.76 22.44
C GLU A 313 -9.34 -6.77 21.79
N ALA A 314 -9.64 -8.06 21.96
CA ALA A 314 -8.90 -9.14 21.33
C ALA A 314 -9.38 -9.34 19.89
N LEU A 315 -8.76 -8.64 18.95
CA LEU A 315 -9.08 -8.72 17.51
C LEU A 315 -7.86 -9.02 16.63
N PRO A 316 -8.08 -9.64 15.45
CA PRO A 316 -7.03 -9.82 14.45
C PRO A 316 -6.51 -8.46 13.98
N ARG A 317 -5.20 -8.26 14.04
CA ARG A 317 -4.54 -7.06 13.52
C ARG A 317 -3.68 -7.47 12.32
N PRO A 318 -4.18 -7.27 11.09
CA PRO A 318 -3.37 -7.44 9.90
C PRO A 318 -2.09 -6.60 10.03
N HIS A 319 -0.97 -7.16 9.62
CA HIS A 319 0.34 -6.51 9.55
C HIS A 319 1.20 -7.19 8.48
N GLY A 320 2.24 -6.52 8.02
CA GLY A 320 3.05 -6.94 6.88
C GLY A 320 3.04 -5.91 5.75
N PHE A 321 4.00 -6.00 4.83
CA PHE A 321 4.27 -4.89 3.90
C PHE A 321 4.57 -5.29 2.46
N GLN A 322 4.55 -6.58 2.13
CA GLN A 322 5.07 -7.03 0.83
C GLN A 322 4.30 -6.44 -0.37
N PRO A 323 2.96 -6.36 -0.39
CA PRO A 323 2.23 -5.69 -1.46
C PRO A 323 2.55 -4.20 -1.57
N THR A 324 2.64 -3.50 -0.43
CA THR A 324 3.05 -2.09 -0.34
C THR A 324 4.45 -1.89 -0.92
N ALA A 325 5.43 -2.65 -0.45
CA ALA A 325 6.81 -2.62 -0.95
C ALA A 325 6.89 -2.93 -2.45
N THR A 326 6.08 -3.87 -2.93
CA THR A 326 5.99 -4.23 -4.36
C THR A 326 5.45 -3.06 -5.20
N GLU A 327 4.47 -2.30 -4.70
CA GLU A 327 3.98 -1.12 -5.42
C GLU A 327 5.05 -0.03 -5.47
N TYR A 328 5.68 0.29 -4.35
CA TYR A 328 6.75 1.29 -4.30
C TYR A 328 7.97 0.92 -5.17
N ALA A 329 8.32 -0.38 -5.23
CA ALA A 329 9.39 -0.87 -6.08
C ALA A 329 9.14 -0.62 -7.58
N ARG A 330 7.87 -0.59 -8.02
CA ARG A 330 7.53 -0.25 -9.42
C ARG A 330 7.90 1.17 -9.81
N HIS A 331 8.13 2.03 -8.81
CA HIS A 331 8.44 3.46 -8.95
C HIS A 331 9.87 3.78 -8.50
N GLY A 332 10.72 2.78 -8.26
CA GLY A 332 12.12 2.99 -7.85
C GLY A 332 12.27 3.44 -6.41
N VAL A 333 11.40 2.93 -5.54
CA VAL A 333 11.50 3.06 -4.09
C VAL A 333 11.62 1.66 -3.51
N ASP A 334 12.79 1.36 -2.97
CA ASP A 334 13.11 0.14 -2.26
C ASP A 334 12.72 0.31 -0.79
N VAL A 335 11.71 -0.46 -0.37
CA VAL A 335 11.10 -0.36 0.95
C VAL A 335 11.49 -1.58 1.78
N LEU A 336 12.07 -1.34 2.95
CA LEU A 336 12.40 -2.39 3.91
C LEU A 336 11.56 -2.29 5.18
N GLN A 337 11.04 -3.44 5.60
CA GLN A 337 10.35 -3.57 6.87
C GLN A 337 11.38 -3.87 7.98
N LEU A 338 11.38 -3.04 9.01
CA LEU A 338 12.09 -3.25 10.25
C LEU A 338 11.25 -4.13 11.19
N PRO A 339 11.87 -4.86 12.14
CA PRO A 339 11.12 -5.66 13.09
C PRO A 339 10.04 -4.85 13.82
N PRO A 340 8.77 -5.31 13.84
CA PRO A 340 7.71 -4.59 14.53
C PRO A 340 7.97 -4.55 16.04
N VAL A 341 7.53 -3.48 16.68
CA VAL A 341 7.49 -3.37 18.14
C VAL A 341 6.04 -3.19 18.59
N SER A 342 5.76 -3.43 19.87
CA SER A 342 4.41 -3.25 20.40
C SER A 342 4.41 -2.65 21.80
N THR A 343 3.35 -1.91 22.09
CA THR A 343 2.99 -1.41 23.42
C THR A 343 1.46 -1.29 23.48
N PRO A 344 0.81 -1.38 24.65
CA PRO A 344 -0.64 -1.20 24.74
C PRO A 344 -1.10 0.11 24.10
N GLY A 345 -2.23 0.05 23.39
CA GLY A 345 -2.90 1.20 22.77
C GLY A 345 -4.30 1.44 23.35
N ASP A 346 -5.04 2.30 22.69
CA ASP A 346 -6.40 2.69 23.07
C ASP A 346 -7.44 1.98 22.16
N ALA A 347 -8.70 1.87 22.61
CA ALA A 347 -9.78 1.24 21.82
C ALA A 347 -10.18 2.05 20.57
N ASN A 348 -9.93 3.37 20.62
CA ASN A 348 -10.10 4.32 19.55
C ASN A 348 -9.01 5.39 19.67
N SER A 349 -8.55 5.92 18.53
CA SER A 349 -7.60 7.02 18.46
C SER A 349 -8.23 8.16 17.67
N ASP A 350 -8.73 9.18 18.36
CA ASP A 350 -9.32 10.38 17.75
C ASP A 350 -8.22 11.37 17.34
N VAL A 351 -7.41 10.96 16.36
CA VAL A 351 -6.22 11.68 15.90
C VAL A 351 -6.53 12.98 15.16
N PHE A 352 -7.82 13.29 14.97
CA PHE A 352 -8.29 14.53 14.35
C PHE A 352 -8.42 15.68 15.36
N THR A 353 -8.13 15.41 16.63
CA THR A 353 -8.03 16.39 17.71
C THR A 353 -6.58 16.54 18.17
N GLU A 354 -6.21 17.72 18.69
CA GLU A 354 -4.86 17.97 19.22
C GLU A 354 -4.49 16.97 20.34
N ASP A 355 -5.44 16.68 21.24
CA ASP A 355 -5.24 15.74 22.35
C ASP A 355 -5.06 14.30 21.86
N GLY A 356 -5.86 13.86 20.87
CA GLY A 356 -5.77 12.51 20.33
C GLY A 356 -4.51 12.28 19.49
N GLU A 357 -4.07 13.28 18.72
CA GLU A 357 -2.78 13.24 18.03
C GLU A 357 -1.63 13.18 19.04
N ALA A 358 -1.64 14.05 20.06
CA ALA A 358 -0.62 14.06 21.11
C ALA A 358 -0.56 12.72 21.86
N ARG A 359 -1.72 12.10 22.10
CA ARG A 359 -1.83 10.76 22.69
C ARG A 359 -1.19 9.68 21.81
N LEU A 360 -1.46 9.67 20.50
CA LEU A 360 -0.83 8.73 19.57
C LEU A 360 0.70 8.87 19.59
N ARG A 361 1.21 10.10 19.50
CA ARG A 361 2.66 10.39 19.56
C ARG A 361 3.27 9.94 20.87
N GLN A 362 2.59 10.14 22.00
CA GLN A 362 3.03 9.66 23.31
C GLN A 362 3.16 8.12 23.33
N LEU A 363 2.15 7.40 22.82
CA LEU A 363 2.16 5.94 22.77
C LEU A 363 3.29 5.43 21.87
N ALA A 364 3.42 5.96 20.66
CA ALA A 364 4.48 5.60 19.73
C ALA A 364 5.88 5.93 20.31
N GLY A 365 6.03 7.10 20.93
CA GLY A 365 7.26 7.58 21.56
C GLY A 365 7.71 6.74 22.75
N SER A 366 6.81 6.01 23.40
CA SER A 366 7.16 5.10 24.51
C SER A 366 7.95 3.85 24.06
N VAL A 367 7.90 3.50 22.78
CA VAL A 367 8.52 2.28 22.24
C VAL A 367 9.47 2.54 21.07
N TYR A 368 9.25 3.60 20.27
CA TYR A 368 10.09 3.94 19.12
C TYR A 368 11.59 4.07 19.44
N PRO A 369 12.03 4.71 20.55
CA PRO A 369 13.46 4.79 20.90
C PRO A 369 14.15 3.44 21.13
N ARG A 370 13.38 2.38 21.41
CA ARG A 370 13.87 1.02 21.63
C ARG A 370 13.76 0.13 20.38
N SER A 371 13.18 0.66 19.30
CA SER A 371 13.04 -0.02 18.01
C SER A 371 14.29 0.16 17.14
N GLN A 372 14.28 -0.41 15.92
CA GLN A 372 15.35 -0.18 14.94
C GLN A 372 15.15 1.11 14.12
N GLY A 373 14.00 1.76 14.25
CA GLY A 373 13.71 2.97 13.49
C GLY A 373 14.72 4.10 13.67
N PRO A 374 15.10 4.49 14.91
CA PRO A 374 16.05 5.58 15.13
C PRO A 374 17.41 5.39 14.45
N SER A 375 17.92 4.16 14.37
CA SER A 375 19.21 3.90 13.70
C SER A 375 19.14 4.08 12.18
N HIS A 376 17.94 4.03 11.61
CA HIS A 376 17.66 4.20 10.19
C HIS A 376 17.05 5.58 9.87
N ALA A 377 17.01 6.50 10.83
CA ALA A 377 16.65 7.89 10.59
C ALA A 377 17.71 8.58 9.70
N PRO A 378 17.30 9.52 8.82
CA PRO A 378 15.95 10.09 8.69
C PRO A 378 15.03 9.34 7.69
N TYR A 379 15.43 8.17 7.19
CA TYR A 379 14.70 7.45 6.12
C TYR A 379 13.69 6.41 6.62
N THR A 380 13.27 6.52 7.88
CA THR A 380 12.31 5.62 8.51
C THR A 380 10.94 6.28 8.63
N ILE A 381 9.91 5.67 8.07
CA ILE A 381 8.51 5.97 8.35
C ILE A 381 8.01 5.00 9.44
N VAL A 382 7.27 5.53 10.40
CA VAL A 382 6.66 4.81 11.51
C VAL A 382 5.18 4.60 11.22
N VAL A 383 4.76 3.35 11.28
CA VAL A 383 3.38 2.93 11.03
C VAL A 383 2.78 2.45 12.34
N CYS A 384 1.86 3.23 12.90
CA CYS A 384 1.10 2.84 14.08
C CYS A 384 -0.15 2.06 13.68
N HIS A 385 -0.26 0.81 14.12
CA HIS A 385 -1.48 0.03 13.97
C HIS A 385 -2.35 0.21 15.21
N VAL A 386 -3.43 0.99 15.07
CA VAL A 386 -4.42 1.25 16.13
C VAL A 386 -5.67 0.42 15.92
N ASP A 387 -6.52 0.28 16.93
CA ASP A 387 -7.77 -0.47 16.77
C ASP A 387 -8.75 0.29 15.86
N ARG A 388 -9.03 1.57 16.14
CA ARG A 388 -9.98 2.42 15.41
C ARG A 388 -9.46 3.85 15.27
N LEU A 389 -9.88 4.52 14.20
CA LEU A 389 -9.66 5.94 13.95
C LEU A 389 -11.03 6.61 13.71
N ALA A 390 -11.72 6.99 14.78
CA ALA A 390 -13.03 7.63 14.72
C ALA A 390 -13.11 8.86 15.61
N SER A 391 -13.90 9.84 15.18
CA SER A 391 -14.19 11.09 15.91
C SER A 391 -15.66 11.19 16.30
N MET A 392 -15.92 11.89 17.40
CA MET A 392 -17.27 12.06 17.94
C MET A 392 -17.78 13.48 17.71
N LEU A 393 -19.03 13.61 17.26
CA LEU A 393 -19.71 14.90 17.21
C LEU A 393 -19.93 15.46 18.63
N PRO A 394 -19.90 16.79 18.80
CA PRO A 394 -20.36 17.42 20.02
C PRO A 394 -21.79 16.98 20.36
N VAL A 395 -22.00 16.56 21.61
CA VAL A 395 -23.32 16.11 22.07
C VAL A 395 -24.31 17.28 22.08
N GLN A 396 -25.34 17.21 21.24
CA GLN A 396 -26.44 18.17 21.16
C GLN A 396 -27.80 17.49 21.41
N PRO A 397 -28.77 18.17 22.03
CA PRO A 397 -30.12 17.63 22.18
C PRO A 397 -30.88 17.64 20.84
N ILE A 398 -31.45 16.49 20.49
CA ILE A 398 -32.34 16.29 19.33
C ILE A 398 -33.78 16.41 19.82
N TYR A 399 -34.56 17.32 19.23
CA TYR A 399 -35.94 17.57 19.59
C TYR A 399 -36.89 16.98 18.55
N VAL A 400 -37.79 16.09 18.97
CA VAL A 400 -38.69 15.39 18.05
C VAL A 400 -40.11 15.38 18.60
N GLN A 401 -41.08 15.81 17.79
CA GLN A 401 -42.50 15.72 18.18
C GLN A 401 -42.95 14.25 18.24
N ALA A 402 -43.66 13.90 19.30
CA ALA A 402 -44.14 12.55 19.53
C ALA A 402 -45.40 12.52 20.39
N SER A 403 -46.06 11.37 20.41
CA SER A 403 -47.15 11.08 21.36
C SER A 403 -46.74 9.91 22.24
N ALA A 404 -47.11 9.95 23.51
CA ALA A 404 -46.80 8.92 24.49
C ALA A 404 -48.04 8.53 25.29
N GLY A 405 -48.07 7.29 25.80
CA GLY A 405 -49.21 6.75 26.55
C GLY A 405 -49.77 5.46 25.94
N PRO A 406 -50.93 4.98 26.41
CA PRO A 406 -51.53 3.75 25.89
C PRO A 406 -51.80 3.84 24.39
N GLY A 407 -51.35 2.84 23.62
CA GLY A 407 -51.55 2.80 22.16
C GLY A 407 -50.69 3.77 21.33
N ALA A 408 -49.78 4.52 21.96
CA ALA A 408 -48.87 5.39 21.23
C ALA A 408 -47.94 4.59 20.29
N PRO A 409 -47.75 5.02 19.04
CA PRO A 409 -46.81 4.38 18.13
C PRO A 409 -45.38 4.57 18.62
N ASP A 410 -44.50 3.66 18.21
CA ASP A 410 -43.07 3.87 18.35
C ASP A 410 -42.63 5.06 17.50
N LYS A 411 -41.56 5.74 17.94
CA LYS A 411 -41.00 6.89 17.25
C LYS A 411 -39.59 6.60 16.78
N GLU A 412 -39.41 6.56 15.47
CA GLU A 412 -38.09 6.55 14.86
C GLU A 412 -37.49 7.96 14.85
N VAL A 413 -36.21 8.05 15.22
CA VAL A 413 -35.38 9.25 15.15
C VAL A 413 -34.13 8.91 14.35
N GLN A 414 -34.03 9.47 13.16
CA GLN A 414 -32.87 9.34 12.28
C GLN A 414 -31.84 10.42 12.57
N PHE A 415 -30.56 10.09 12.44
CA PHE A 415 -29.44 11.02 12.66
C PHE A 415 -28.94 11.51 11.31
N VAL A 416 -29.60 12.54 10.79
CA VAL A 416 -29.25 13.19 9.53
C VAL A 416 -29.08 14.68 9.79
N SER A 417 -27.95 15.23 9.37
CA SER A 417 -27.66 16.66 9.44
C SER A 417 -28.55 17.44 8.46
N ALA A 418 -28.61 18.77 8.62
CA ALA A 418 -29.39 19.64 7.73
C ALA A 418 -28.96 19.53 6.25
N ASP A 419 -27.68 19.22 6.02
CA ASP A 419 -27.10 19.06 4.68
C ASP A 419 -27.30 17.65 4.10
N GLY A 420 -28.02 16.78 4.81
CA GLY A 420 -28.34 15.42 4.37
C GLY A 420 -27.29 14.36 4.73
N ASN A 421 -26.21 14.73 5.41
CA ASN A 421 -25.20 13.75 5.84
C ASN A 421 -25.73 12.88 6.98
N VAL A 422 -25.63 11.57 6.81
CA VAL A 422 -26.01 10.57 7.80
C VAL A 422 -24.91 10.43 8.84
N SER A 423 -25.30 10.44 10.12
CA SER A 423 -24.42 10.13 11.24
C SER A 423 -24.79 8.78 11.85
N PHE A 424 -23.82 8.10 12.44
CA PHE A 424 -24.01 6.83 13.11
C PHE A 424 -23.86 7.01 14.62
N LEU A 425 -24.51 6.17 15.41
CA LEU A 425 -24.30 6.11 16.86
C LEU A 425 -22.85 5.74 17.17
N TRP A 426 -22.30 6.29 18.26
CA TRP A 426 -21.05 5.82 18.87
C TRP A 426 -21.24 4.44 19.55
N HIS A 427 -21.65 3.45 18.77
CA HIS A 427 -22.10 2.16 19.28
C HIS A 427 -20.97 1.13 19.23
N ASN A 428 -20.54 0.64 20.40
CA ASN A 428 -19.48 -0.38 20.54
C ASN A 428 -18.12 0.02 19.96
N ILE A 429 -17.78 1.31 20.04
CA ILE A 429 -16.47 1.83 19.61
C ILE A 429 -15.45 1.73 20.74
N GLU A 430 -15.81 2.21 21.93
CA GLU A 430 -14.96 2.18 23.13
C GLU A 430 -15.64 1.36 24.24
N PRO A 431 -14.89 0.51 24.96
CA PRO A 431 -15.41 -0.17 26.14
C PRO A 431 -15.90 0.84 27.18
N ASN A 432 -17.08 0.58 27.75
CA ASN A 432 -17.71 1.40 28.80
C ASN A 432 -18.14 2.80 28.37
N VAL A 433 -18.12 3.13 27.08
CA VAL A 433 -18.67 4.38 26.54
C VAL A 433 -19.96 4.06 25.79
N ASP A 434 -21.09 4.28 26.44
CA ASP A 434 -22.41 4.07 25.82
C ASP A 434 -22.75 5.21 24.84
N TRP A 435 -23.47 4.89 23.77
CA TRP A 435 -23.97 5.89 22.83
C TRP A 435 -25.15 6.68 23.42
N PHE A 436 -25.91 6.06 24.33
CA PHE A 436 -27.07 6.68 24.96
C PHE A 436 -26.64 7.52 26.17
N LEU A 437 -27.12 8.76 26.23
CA LEU A 437 -26.90 9.64 27.37
C LEU A 437 -28.20 9.90 28.12
N GLU A 438 -29.23 10.33 27.39
CA GLU A 438 -30.50 10.74 27.99
C GLU A 438 -31.63 10.75 26.94
N CYS A 439 -32.84 10.41 27.36
CA CYS A 439 -34.04 10.70 26.60
C CYS A 439 -35.15 11.13 27.56
N LEU A 440 -35.77 12.29 27.31
CA LEU A 440 -36.88 12.82 28.08
C LEU A 440 -38.09 13.02 27.17
N PHE A 441 -39.28 12.70 27.64
CA PHE A 441 -40.53 13.12 27.02
C PHE A 441 -41.08 14.33 27.78
N GLU A 442 -41.10 15.49 27.13
CA GLU A 442 -41.66 16.73 27.64
C GLU A 442 -43.08 16.94 27.10
N TYR A 443 -44.05 17.12 27.99
CA TYR A 443 -45.44 17.35 27.62
C TYR A 443 -46.09 18.36 28.57
N THR A 444 -47.20 18.97 28.15
CA THR A 444 -48.00 19.86 28.99
C THR A 444 -49.11 19.05 29.65
N ASP A 445 -49.03 18.93 30.97
CA ASP A 445 -50.08 18.37 31.82
C ASP A 445 -51.09 19.48 32.15
N PRO A 446 -52.39 19.32 31.80
CA PRO A 446 -53.41 20.34 32.08
C PRO A 446 -53.51 20.73 33.56
N ALA A 447 -53.14 19.83 34.48
CA ALA A 447 -53.22 20.08 35.93
C ALA A 447 -51.91 20.59 36.54
N ALA A 448 -50.77 20.30 35.93
CA ALA A 448 -49.44 20.50 36.54
C ALA A 448 -48.45 21.31 35.68
N GLY A 449 -48.86 21.77 34.49
CA GLY A 449 -48.00 22.51 33.57
C GLY A 449 -47.00 21.60 32.84
N VAL A 450 -45.85 22.13 32.44
CA VAL A 450 -44.84 21.37 31.68
C VAL A 450 -44.20 20.31 32.57
N ARG A 451 -44.25 19.05 32.14
CA ARG A 451 -43.65 17.90 32.81
C ARG A 451 -42.64 17.22 31.89
N ARG A 452 -41.63 16.60 32.49
CA ARG A 452 -40.63 15.77 31.81
C ARG A 452 -40.61 14.39 32.45
N VAL A 453 -40.66 13.35 31.63
CA VAL A 453 -40.57 11.95 32.08
C VAL A 453 -39.39 11.29 31.38
N PRO A 454 -38.47 10.64 32.12
CA PRO A 454 -37.39 9.87 31.51
C PRO A 454 -37.93 8.72 30.66
N VAL A 455 -37.39 8.58 29.45
CA VAL A 455 -37.56 7.39 28.61
C VAL A 455 -36.36 6.48 28.88
N ALA A 456 -36.60 5.36 29.54
CA ALA A 456 -35.55 4.42 29.92
C ALA A 456 -34.86 3.80 28.69
N ARG A 457 -33.56 3.50 28.83
CA ARG A 457 -32.68 2.97 27.77
C ARG A 457 -33.22 1.72 27.08
N ASP A 458 -33.93 0.86 27.80
CA ASP A 458 -34.54 -0.39 27.33
C ASP A 458 -35.72 -0.17 26.37
N ARG A 459 -36.25 1.06 26.31
CA ARG A 459 -37.26 1.49 25.33
C ARG A 459 -36.64 2.01 24.03
N LEU A 460 -35.31 2.12 23.95
CA LEU A 460 -34.61 2.59 22.76
C LEU A 460 -33.87 1.42 22.08
N THR A 461 -34.21 1.19 20.82
CA THR A 461 -33.58 0.16 19.98
C THR A 461 -32.78 0.84 18.86
N PRO A 462 -31.44 0.72 18.83
CA PRO A 462 -30.64 1.14 17.68
C PRO A 462 -31.10 0.44 16.40
N LEU A 463 -31.17 1.20 15.30
CA LEU A 463 -31.54 0.70 13.98
C LEU A 463 -30.34 0.79 13.04
N PRO A 464 -29.86 -0.33 12.48
CA PRO A 464 -28.76 -0.32 11.51
C PRO A 464 -29.20 0.34 10.20
N TYR A 465 -28.24 0.97 9.52
CA TYR A 465 -28.43 1.50 8.16
C TYR A 465 -28.57 0.39 7.13
N ASP A 466 -27.69 -0.62 7.20
CA ASP A 466 -27.79 -1.86 6.45
C ASP A 466 -27.93 -3.03 7.45
N PRO A 467 -28.92 -3.92 7.33
CA PRO A 467 -29.00 -5.15 8.12
C PRO A 467 -27.74 -6.03 8.08
N ALA A 468 -26.93 -5.93 7.01
CA ALA A 468 -25.63 -6.60 6.90
C ALA A 468 -24.54 -5.95 7.78
N GLU A 469 -24.75 -4.71 8.22
CA GLU A 469 -23.85 -3.93 9.09
C GLU A 469 -24.56 -3.55 10.40
N PRO A 470 -24.85 -4.54 11.28
CA PRO A 470 -25.75 -4.35 12.42
C PRO A 470 -25.27 -3.32 13.45
N LYS A 471 -23.99 -2.93 13.42
CA LYS A 471 -23.39 -1.93 14.32
C LYS A 471 -23.45 -0.51 13.77
N ALA A 472 -23.61 -0.33 12.45
CA ALA A 472 -23.71 0.96 11.80
C ALA A 472 -25.12 1.55 11.97
N CYS A 473 -25.44 1.96 13.20
CA CYS A 473 -26.78 2.43 13.55
C CYS A 473 -26.99 3.91 13.26
N HIS A 474 -27.79 4.23 12.25
CA HIS A 474 -28.10 5.61 11.83
C HIS A 474 -29.38 6.19 12.45
N ALA A 475 -30.11 5.37 13.20
CA ALA A 475 -31.36 5.77 13.82
C ALA A 475 -31.62 5.02 15.14
N VAL A 476 -32.60 5.49 15.89
CA VAL A 476 -33.16 4.78 17.05
C VAL A 476 -34.67 4.71 16.95
N ASN A 477 -35.23 3.54 17.25
CA ASN A 477 -36.66 3.38 17.48
C ASN A 477 -36.96 3.53 18.98
N ILE A 478 -37.92 4.38 19.33
CA ILE A 478 -38.24 4.73 20.71
C ILE A 478 -39.68 4.29 21.03
N ARG A 479 -39.82 3.35 21.97
CA ARG A 479 -41.12 2.83 22.40
C ARG A 479 -41.81 3.75 23.41
N LEU A 480 -42.88 4.42 22.96
CA LEU A 480 -43.64 5.39 23.78
C LEU A 480 -44.95 4.83 24.34
N ALA A 481 -45.37 3.66 23.86
CA ALA A 481 -46.50 2.92 24.41
C ALA A 481 -46.31 2.68 25.92
N GLY A 482 -47.29 3.11 26.72
CA GLY A 482 -47.28 2.94 28.17
C GLY A 482 -46.17 3.69 28.91
N LEU A 483 -45.53 4.69 28.29
CA LEU A 483 -44.62 5.61 29.00
C LEU A 483 -45.40 6.49 30.00
N LEU A 484 -46.61 6.89 29.62
CA LEU A 484 -47.55 7.61 30.46
C LEU A 484 -48.82 6.77 30.69
N PRO A 485 -49.56 6.99 31.79
CA PRO A 485 -50.82 6.31 32.04
C PRO A 485 -51.96 6.80 31.14
N ILE A 486 -51.83 8.01 30.57
CA ILE A 486 -52.79 8.63 29.66
C ILE A 486 -52.09 9.09 28.37
N PRO A 487 -52.79 9.14 27.22
CA PRO A 487 -52.25 9.71 26.00
C PRO A 487 -51.89 11.19 26.17
N ALA A 488 -50.69 11.58 25.75
CA ALA A 488 -50.24 12.96 25.68
C ALA A 488 -49.39 13.20 24.43
N THR A 489 -49.52 14.39 23.85
CA THR A 489 -48.64 14.88 22.79
C THR A 489 -47.58 15.80 23.40
N GLY A 490 -46.37 15.70 22.90
CA GLY A 490 -45.24 16.46 23.41
C GLY A 490 -44.02 16.29 22.52
N ARG A 491 -42.84 16.52 23.09
CA ARG A 491 -41.56 16.34 22.39
C ARG A 491 -40.62 15.44 23.16
N LEU A 492 -39.89 14.63 22.41
CA LEU A 492 -38.70 13.95 22.90
C LEU A 492 -37.53 14.94 22.89
N ILE A 493 -36.71 14.86 23.92
CA ILE A 493 -35.41 15.51 24.05
C ILE A 493 -34.40 14.36 24.16
N LEU A 494 -33.75 14.02 23.06
CA LEU A 494 -32.81 12.90 22.96
C LEU A 494 -31.37 13.42 22.94
N ARG A 495 -30.50 12.88 23.79
CA ARG A 495 -29.06 13.13 23.76
C ARG A 495 -28.34 11.81 23.56
N VAL A 496 -27.59 11.74 22.47
CA VAL A 496 -26.80 10.57 22.06
C VAL A 496 -25.42 11.02 21.63
N ARG A 497 -24.45 10.11 21.69
CA ARG A 497 -23.15 10.27 21.06
C ARG A 497 -23.23 9.78 19.63
N LEU A 498 -22.81 10.63 18.69
CA LEU A 498 -22.78 10.34 17.28
C LEU A 498 -21.34 10.36 16.79
N MET A 499 -21.01 9.47 15.87
CA MET A 499 -19.78 9.47 15.12
C MET A 499 -19.83 10.61 14.10
N GLU A 500 -18.80 11.44 14.10
CA GLU A 500 -18.59 12.49 13.10
C GLU A 500 -17.97 11.91 11.83
N SER A 501 -16.90 11.13 12.01
CA SER A 501 -16.11 10.55 10.93
C SER A 501 -15.38 9.31 11.43
N ALA A 502 -14.93 8.50 10.47
CA ALA A 502 -13.97 7.43 10.69
C ALA A 502 -13.05 7.32 9.48
N ALA A 503 -11.82 6.87 9.70
CA ALA A 503 -10.83 6.69 8.65
C ALA A 503 -10.14 5.32 8.75
N ALA A 504 -9.62 4.84 7.63
CA ALA A 504 -8.78 3.64 7.60
C ALA A 504 -7.33 3.95 7.98
N GLY A 505 -6.87 5.19 7.72
CA GLY A 505 -5.53 5.64 8.04
C GLY A 505 -5.44 7.16 8.08
N ALA A 506 -4.31 7.65 8.59
CA ALA A 506 -3.95 9.06 8.57
C ALA A 506 -2.43 9.23 8.60
N ALA A 507 -1.91 10.11 7.73
CA ALA A 507 -0.51 10.54 7.72
C ALA A 507 -0.33 11.90 8.40
N PHE A 508 0.70 12.03 9.24
CA PHE A 508 0.98 13.27 9.99
C PHE A 508 2.07 14.08 9.31
N TYR A 509 1.72 15.31 8.92
CA TYR A 509 2.63 16.22 8.21
C TYR A 509 3.89 16.55 9.03
N ASP A 510 5.01 16.82 8.34
CA ASP A 510 6.29 17.20 8.94
C ASP A 510 6.73 16.26 10.05
N THR A 511 6.42 14.98 9.86
CA THR A 511 6.88 13.88 10.69
C THR A 511 7.15 12.66 9.85
N ASN A 512 7.65 11.63 10.50
CA ASN A 512 7.74 10.31 9.94
C ASN A 512 6.59 9.39 10.37
N LEU A 513 5.50 9.90 10.95
CA LEU A 513 4.42 9.10 11.53
C LEU A 513 3.22 8.99 10.58
N LEU A 514 2.66 7.80 10.53
CA LEU A 514 1.30 7.55 10.05
C LEU A 514 0.63 6.49 10.92
N CYS A 515 -0.69 6.40 10.86
CA CYS A 515 -1.44 5.35 11.52
C CYS A 515 -2.43 4.68 10.56
N VAL A 516 -2.73 3.42 10.85
CA VAL A 516 -3.75 2.61 10.16
C VAL A 516 -4.61 1.89 11.19
N ALA A 517 -5.90 1.83 10.92
CA ALA A 517 -6.88 1.17 11.77
C ALA A 517 -6.97 -0.33 11.45
N ALA A 518 -7.12 -1.14 12.50
CA ALA A 518 -7.43 -2.56 12.37
C ALA A 518 -8.94 -2.81 12.15
N LEU A 519 -9.78 -1.80 12.39
CA LEU A 519 -11.22 -1.83 12.10
C LEU A 519 -11.65 -0.61 11.27
N SER A 520 -12.52 -0.85 10.27
CA SER A 520 -13.38 0.19 9.69
C SER A 520 -14.67 0.23 10.49
N PRO A 521 -14.95 1.33 11.20
CA PRO A 521 -14.92 1.47 12.67
C PRO A 521 -15.58 0.33 13.49
N PHE A 522 -16.42 -0.49 12.89
CA PHE A 522 -17.15 -1.60 13.50
C PHE A 522 -16.63 -2.99 13.12
N GLU A 523 -16.02 -3.14 11.95
CA GLU A 523 -15.64 -4.42 11.34
C GLU A 523 -14.13 -4.50 11.07
N PRO A 524 -13.49 -5.66 11.28
CA PRO A 524 -12.06 -5.82 11.02
C PRO A 524 -11.71 -5.55 9.55
N VAL A 525 -10.63 -4.80 9.34
CA VAL A 525 -10.13 -4.57 7.98
C VAL A 525 -9.48 -5.84 7.42
N THR A 526 -9.59 -6.03 6.10
CA THR A 526 -8.84 -7.09 5.43
C THR A 526 -7.38 -6.68 5.24
N MET A 527 -6.49 -7.64 5.06
CA MET A 527 -5.09 -7.36 4.71
C MET A 527 -4.97 -6.50 3.45
N ASN A 528 -5.78 -6.77 2.42
CA ASN A 528 -5.73 -6.01 1.16
C ASN A 528 -6.07 -4.54 1.39
N TYR A 529 -7.14 -4.29 2.15
CA TYR A 529 -7.56 -2.93 2.49
C TYR A 529 -6.51 -2.19 3.31
N GLN A 530 -5.87 -2.88 4.25
CA GLN A 530 -4.75 -2.29 5.00
C GLN A 530 -3.56 -1.96 4.10
N GLN A 531 -3.19 -2.83 3.14
CA GLN A 531 -2.10 -2.53 2.21
C GLN A 531 -2.42 -1.36 1.28
N GLU A 532 -3.67 -1.24 0.83
CA GLU A 532 -4.15 -0.10 0.06
C GLU A 532 -4.02 1.20 0.87
N THR A 533 -4.47 1.17 2.12
CA THR A 533 -4.34 2.28 3.07
C THR A 533 -2.86 2.64 3.28
N LEU A 534 -1.98 1.66 3.49
CA LEU A 534 -0.55 1.92 3.69
C LEU A 534 0.11 2.56 2.48
N VAL A 535 -0.21 2.10 1.26
CA VAL A 535 0.29 2.77 0.04
C VAL A 535 -0.22 4.20 -0.03
N HIS A 536 -1.50 4.43 0.26
CA HIS A 536 -2.13 5.74 0.29
C HIS A 536 -1.44 6.71 1.27
N GLU A 537 -1.35 6.32 2.55
CA GLU A 537 -0.79 7.17 3.61
C GLU A 537 0.70 7.44 3.42
N ILE A 538 1.48 6.44 2.99
CA ILE A 538 2.90 6.67 2.63
C ILE A 538 2.98 7.65 1.46
N GLY A 539 2.05 7.60 0.51
CA GLY A 539 1.95 8.54 -0.61
C GLY A 539 1.85 9.98 -0.11
N HIS A 540 0.94 10.24 0.82
CA HIS A 540 0.84 11.54 1.49
C HIS A 540 2.15 11.93 2.19
N LEU A 541 2.75 11.02 2.97
CA LEU A 541 3.94 11.31 3.76
C LEU A 541 5.18 11.60 2.92
N ILE A 542 5.33 10.94 1.76
CA ILE A 542 6.42 11.25 0.83
C ILE A 542 6.16 12.54 0.02
N GLY A 543 4.98 13.17 0.16
CA GLY A 543 4.66 14.43 -0.50
C GLY A 543 4.52 14.29 -2.01
N MET A 544 3.94 13.19 -2.49
CA MET A 544 3.72 12.96 -3.93
C MET A 544 2.52 13.75 -4.51
N VAL A 545 1.69 14.36 -3.66
CA VAL A 545 0.50 15.10 -4.08
C VAL A 545 0.78 16.62 -4.17
N PRO A 546 0.19 17.34 -5.14
CA PRO A 546 0.20 18.81 -5.19
C PRO A 546 -0.40 19.37 -3.89
N SER A 547 0.11 20.51 -3.44
CA SER A 547 -0.08 21.10 -2.11
C SER A 547 0.74 20.47 -0.97
N GLY A 548 1.45 19.37 -1.27
CA GLY A 548 2.14 18.62 -0.23
C GLY A 548 1.18 18.20 0.88
N PRO A 549 1.67 18.02 2.10
CA PRO A 549 0.87 17.50 3.20
C PRO A 549 0.18 18.60 4.05
N GLU A 550 -0.04 19.80 3.51
CA GLU A 550 -0.83 20.88 4.14
C GLU A 550 -2.35 20.66 3.90
N TRP A 551 -2.84 19.45 4.17
CA TRP A 551 -4.03 18.87 3.54
C TRP A 551 -5.39 19.36 4.05
N ALA A 552 -5.50 19.91 5.26
CA ALA A 552 -6.80 20.27 5.83
C ALA A 552 -7.38 21.59 5.30
N GLN A 553 -6.53 22.47 4.75
CA GLN A 553 -6.95 23.81 4.28
C GLN A 553 -6.34 24.19 2.92
N ALA A 554 -5.33 23.48 2.40
CA ALA A 554 -4.69 23.84 1.14
C ALA A 554 -5.60 23.62 -0.07
N HIS A 555 -6.02 24.72 -0.69
CA HIS A 555 -6.45 24.66 -2.08
C HIS A 555 -5.20 24.56 -2.98
N PRO A 556 -5.10 23.54 -3.85
CA PRO A 556 -3.95 23.36 -4.75
C PRO A 556 -3.73 24.50 -5.75
N ASP A 557 -4.68 25.44 -5.82
CA ASP A 557 -4.62 26.62 -6.67
C ASP A 557 -4.04 27.85 -5.95
N GLU A 558 -3.78 27.74 -4.64
CA GLU A 558 -3.09 28.76 -3.85
C GLU A 558 -1.58 28.46 -3.84
N ALA A 559 -0.81 29.24 -4.60
CA ALA A 559 0.62 29.03 -4.81
C ALA A 559 1.45 29.01 -3.51
N ASP A 560 0.96 29.68 -2.47
CA ASP A 560 1.61 29.76 -1.15
C ASP A 560 1.35 28.51 -0.30
N MET A 561 0.33 27.70 -0.63
CA MET A 561 -0.01 26.44 0.05
C MET A 561 0.46 25.20 -0.73
N ASP A 562 1.26 25.39 -1.80
CA ASP A 562 1.89 24.30 -2.55
C ASP A 562 3.35 24.06 -2.22
N SER A 563 3.58 23.55 -1.01
CA SER A 563 4.89 23.14 -0.49
C SER A 563 5.56 22.05 -1.35
N SER A 564 4.79 21.19 -2.01
CA SER A 564 5.35 20.16 -2.90
C SER A 564 5.83 20.73 -4.23
N LYS A 565 5.25 21.83 -4.72
CA LYS A 565 5.54 22.45 -6.03
C LYS A 565 5.51 21.46 -7.20
N LEU A 566 4.90 20.28 -7.00
CA LEU A 566 4.76 19.27 -8.04
C LEU A 566 3.72 19.77 -9.03
N ASP A 567 3.91 19.48 -10.31
CA ASP A 567 2.89 19.85 -11.29
C ASP A 567 1.56 19.18 -10.93
N LYS A 568 0.51 19.98 -10.77
CA LYS A 568 -0.83 19.46 -10.51
C LYS A 568 -1.25 18.58 -11.69
N GLY A 569 -1.52 17.32 -11.39
CA GLY A 569 -2.11 16.41 -12.37
C GLY A 569 -3.54 16.83 -12.72
N PRO A 570 -4.13 16.27 -13.77
CA PRO A 570 -5.49 16.62 -14.18
C PRO A 570 -6.59 16.03 -13.27
N PHE A 571 -6.23 15.13 -12.35
CA PHE A 571 -7.17 14.38 -11.53
C PHE A 571 -6.89 14.61 -10.05
N PHE A 572 -7.17 15.81 -9.53
CA PHE A 572 -6.95 16.17 -8.13
C PHE A 572 -8.18 16.81 -7.51
N TYR A 573 -8.48 16.42 -6.28
CA TYR A 573 -9.50 17.05 -5.43
C TYR A 573 -8.99 17.11 -3.98
N SER A 574 -9.53 18.02 -3.16
CA SER A 574 -8.97 18.35 -1.83
C SER A 574 -9.89 18.01 -0.65
N GLN A 575 -11.02 17.33 -0.87
CA GLN A 575 -11.92 16.97 0.22
C GLN A 575 -11.27 15.90 1.11
N PHE A 576 -11.13 16.20 2.41
CA PHE A 576 -10.40 15.40 3.41
C PHE A 576 -8.92 15.17 3.08
N GLY A 577 -8.33 16.07 2.31
CA GLY A 577 -6.95 16.02 1.86
C GLY A 577 -6.80 15.91 0.34
N ASN A 578 -5.56 16.03 -0.14
CA ASN A 578 -5.27 16.07 -1.57
C ASN A 578 -5.25 14.67 -2.18
N HIS A 579 -6.32 14.34 -2.89
CA HIS A 579 -6.61 13.02 -3.42
C HIS A 579 -6.72 13.01 -4.95
N CYS A 580 -6.75 11.81 -5.53
CA CYS A 580 -6.75 11.56 -6.97
C CYS A 580 -8.07 10.94 -7.43
N HIS A 581 -8.88 11.69 -8.17
CA HIS A 581 -10.16 11.17 -8.70
C HIS A 581 -10.02 10.41 -10.04
N PHE A 582 -8.83 9.89 -10.37
CA PHE A 582 -8.62 9.17 -11.63
C PHE A 582 -9.57 7.97 -11.73
N GLY A 583 -10.21 7.84 -12.88
CA GLY A 583 -11.25 6.83 -13.14
C GLY A 583 -12.67 7.32 -12.85
N LEU A 584 -12.83 8.52 -12.26
CA LEU A 584 -14.12 9.12 -11.96
C LEU A 584 -14.22 10.55 -12.53
N PRO A 585 -15.42 10.99 -12.93
CA PRO A 585 -15.67 12.40 -13.22
C PRO A 585 -15.49 13.23 -11.95
N ALA A 586 -15.07 14.49 -12.09
CA ALA A 586 -14.83 15.37 -10.94
C ALA A 586 -16.07 15.59 -10.06
N SER A 587 -17.28 15.44 -10.61
CA SER A 587 -18.54 15.50 -9.86
C SER A 587 -18.78 14.30 -8.93
N GLN A 588 -17.94 13.27 -9.01
CA GLN A 588 -17.95 12.05 -8.17
C GLN A 588 -16.62 11.90 -7.41
N ALA A 589 -15.87 13.00 -7.27
CA ALA A 589 -14.61 13.03 -6.53
C ALA A 589 -14.90 13.15 -5.03
N ASP A 590 -15.53 12.13 -4.47
CA ASP A 590 -15.92 12.08 -3.06
C ASP A 590 -15.88 10.63 -2.52
N PRO A 591 -15.74 10.42 -1.19
CA PRO A 591 -15.55 9.10 -0.60
C PRO A 591 -16.72 8.11 -0.76
N SER A 592 -17.89 8.51 -1.26
CA SER A 592 -19.01 7.57 -1.52
C SER A 592 -18.82 6.73 -2.79
N HIS A 593 -17.79 7.04 -3.59
CA HIS A 593 -17.45 6.32 -4.80
C HIS A 593 -16.16 5.49 -4.62
N THR A 594 -15.91 4.58 -5.56
CA THR A 594 -14.67 3.79 -5.59
C THR A 594 -13.76 4.29 -6.70
N GLY A 595 -12.58 4.79 -6.34
CA GLY A 595 -11.60 5.28 -7.30
C GLY A 595 -10.78 4.18 -7.98
N ALA A 596 -10.21 4.47 -9.16
CA ALA A 596 -9.31 3.53 -9.84
C ALA A 596 -7.84 3.66 -9.38
N CYS A 597 -7.52 4.72 -8.63
CA CYS A 597 -6.19 4.98 -8.08
C CYS A 597 -6.20 4.77 -6.57
N VAL A 598 -5.13 4.20 -6.03
CA VAL A 598 -4.95 4.07 -4.57
C VAL A 598 -4.97 5.41 -3.82
N MET A 599 -4.69 6.53 -4.50
CA MET A 599 -4.77 7.88 -3.93
C MET A 599 -6.18 8.49 -3.93
N PHE A 600 -7.24 7.72 -4.16
CA PHE A 600 -8.59 8.28 -4.24
C PHE A 600 -9.09 8.91 -2.94
N GLY A 601 -8.61 8.51 -1.76
CA GLY A 601 -9.06 9.08 -0.47
C GLY A 601 -10.33 8.43 0.10
N GLY A 602 -10.85 7.43 -0.60
CA GLY A 602 -11.88 6.50 -0.13
C GLY A 602 -11.56 5.10 -0.66
N ASP A 603 -12.58 4.27 -0.87
CA ASP A 603 -12.37 2.94 -1.44
C ASP A 603 -11.74 3.01 -2.83
N CYS A 604 -10.90 2.01 -3.14
CA CYS A 604 -10.24 1.93 -4.44
C CYS A 604 -10.33 0.54 -5.04
N GLN A 605 -10.28 0.47 -6.37
CA GLN A 605 -10.29 -0.79 -7.11
C GLN A 605 -8.94 -1.52 -7.05
N SER A 606 -7.88 -0.81 -6.63
CA SER A 606 -6.52 -1.31 -6.72
C SER A 606 -5.55 -0.55 -5.82
N ILE A 607 -4.64 -1.29 -5.17
CA ILE A 607 -3.42 -0.79 -4.51
C ILE A 607 -2.47 0.01 -5.43
N ARG A 608 -2.76 0.14 -6.72
CA ARG A 608 -1.86 0.72 -7.71
C ARG A 608 -2.04 2.23 -7.83
N TYR A 609 -0.92 2.92 -8.01
CA TYR A 609 -0.94 4.29 -8.49
C TYR A 609 -1.40 4.33 -9.97
N CYS A 610 -2.26 5.29 -10.30
CA CYS A 610 -2.58 5.58 -11.70
C CYS A 610 -1.36 6.14 -12.44
N VAL A 611 -1.43 6.25 -13.77
CA VAL A 611 -0.30 6.73 -14.60
C VAL A 611 0.20 8.14 -14.22
N HIS A 612 -0.65 8.98 -13.63
CA HIS A 612 -0.28 10.32 -13.16
C HIS A 612 0.40 10.26 -11.79
N CYS A 613 -0.19 9.56 -10.83
CA CYS A 613 0.38 9.37 -9.50
C CYS A 613 1.73 8.62 -9.55
N ALA A 614 1.85 7.60 -10.42
CA ALA A 614 3.09 6.86 -10.64
C ALA A 614 4.24 7.79 -11.08
N LYS A 615 3.96 8.77 -11.95
CA LYS A 615 4.95 9.78 -12.35
C LYS A 615 5.34 10.67 -11.18
N ALA A 616 4.40 11.04 -10.31
CA ALA A 616 4.68 11.85 -9.14
C ALA A 616 5.58 11.10 -8.14
N VAL A 617 5.20 9.89 -7.74
CA VAL A 617 5.99 9.03 -6.83
C VAL A 617 7.40 8.82 -7.36
N ARG A 618 7.55 8.61 -8.68
CA ARG A 618 8.87 8.46 -9.31
C ARG A 618 9.77 9.68 -9.16
N LYS A 619 9.18 10.88 -9.11
CA LYS A 619 9.90 12.18 -9.09
C LYS A 619 10.25 12.70 -7.70
N VAL A 620 9.53 12.27 -6.65
CA VAL A 620 9.71 12.77 -5.27
C VAL A 620 11.17 12.65 -4.79
N ASP A 621 11.72 13.76 -4.29
CA ASP A 621 12.96 13.77 -3.53
C ASP A 621 12.73 13.30 -2.10
N MET A 622 13.48 12.28 -1.67
CA MET A 622 13.44 11.73 -0.31
C MET A 622 14.74 11.98 0.44
N SER A 623 15.63 12.83 -0.08
CA SER A 623 17.01 12.96 0.42
C SER A 623 17.10 13.55 1.82
N ASN A 624 16.17 14.45 2.16
CA ASN A 624 16.08 15.05 3.50
C ASN A 624 15.49 14.08 4.54
N GLY A 625 14.84 12.99 4.11
CA GLY A 625 14.06 12.11 4.97
C GLY A 625 12.95 12.86 5.72
N TRP A 626 12.60 12.35 6.89
CA TRP A 626 11.54 12.88 7.75
C TRP A 626 12.05 13.13 9.17
N PRO A 627 11.66 14.26 9.80
CA PRO A 627 11.88 14.43 11.23
C PRO A 627 11.04 13.39 12.00
N SER A 628 11.57 12.93 13.13
CA SER A 628 10.80 12.06 14.01
C SER A 628 9.65 12.83 14.67
N PHE A 629 8.51 12.16 14.84
CA PHE A 629 7.30 12.72 15.46
C PHE A 629 7.46 13.09 16.94
#